data_AF-K2AJ96-F1
#
_entry.id   AF-K2AJ96-F1
#
_cell.length_a   1.000
_cell.length_b   1.000
_cell.length_c   1.000
_cell.angle_alpha   90.00
_cell.angle_beta   90.00
_cell.angle_gamma   90.00
#
_symmetry.space_group_name_H-M   'P 1'
#
loop_
_entity.id
_entity.type
_entity.pdbx_description
1 polymer ?
#
loop_
_entity_poly.entity_id
_entity_poly.type
_entity_poly.pdbx_seq_one_letter_code
_entity_poly.pdbx_strand_id
1 'polypeptide(L)'
;MKQETLGWLELAKEHYDNALFLYDGRRYSMAVYCCHQALETVLKAAIVERTNQTPPKIHNLDALAKKTTLLFPNDWYENFAEITRHFWRVRYPDFQQYVYKSKEKIDPTMEQTKEMYQWILTQLNQQ
;
A
#
# COMPACT_ATOMS: atom_id res chain seq x y z
N MET A 1 -12.90 13.64 9.69
CA MET A 1 -12.86 12.37 8.95
C MET A 1 -14.27 11.88 8.65
N LYS A 2 -14.54 11.52 7.38
CA LYS A 2 -15.86 11.08 6.89
C LYS A 2 -16.11 9.59 7.18
N GLN A 3 -17.38 9.19 7.23
CA GLN A 3 -17.75 7.78 7.47
C GLN A 3 -17.18 6.84 6.39
N GLU A 4 -17.24 7.24 5.12
CA GLU A 4 -16.66 6.46 4.02
C GLU A 4 -15.15 6.33 4.14
N THR A 5 -14.45 7.39 4.58
CA THR A 5 -13.01 7.36 4.86
C THR A 5 -12.67 6.33 5.93
N LEU A 6 -13.46 6.26 7.01
CA LEU A 6 -13.22 5.33 8.11
C LEU A 6 -13.25 3.87 7.66
N GLY A 7 -14.19 3.49 6.78
CA GLY A 7 -14.25 2.13 6.24
C GLY A 7 -13.02 1.77 5.40
N TRP A 8 -12.48 2.72 4.62
CA TRP A 8 -11.23 2.52 3.90
C TRP A 8 -10.03 2.41 4.83
N LEU A 9 -9.97 3.19 5.90
CA LEU A 9 -8.87 3.14 6.88
C LEU A 9 -8.87 1.87 7.71
N GLU A 10 -10.05 1.36 8.08
CA GLU A 10 -10.19 0.07 8.77
C GLU A 10 -9.64 -1.06 7.91
N LEU A 11 -10.04 -1.11 6.63
CA LEU A 11 -9.53 -2.10 5.68
C LEU A 11 -8.02 -1.93 5.44
N ALA A 12 -7.53 -0.68 5.36
CA ALA A 12 -6.11 -0.40 5.21
C ALA A 12 -5.29 -0.88 6.40
N LYS A 13 -5.82 -0.71 7.62
CA LYS A 13 -5.21 -1.23 8.84
C LYS A 13 -5.18 -2.75 8.84
N GLU A 14 -6.28 -3.41 8.48
CA GLU A 14 -6.32 -4.88 8.39
C GLU A 14 -5.25 -5.41 7.42
N HIS A 15 -5.13 -4.82 6.23
CA HIS A 15 -4.10 -5.22 5.28
C HIS A 15 -2.68 -4.95 5.78
N TYR A 16 -2.46 -3.83 6.48
CA TYR A 16 -1.16 -3.52 7.06
C TYR A 16 -0.77 -4.52 8.16
N ASP A 17 -1.69 -4.83 9.08
CA ASP A 17 -1.49 -5.82 10.13
C ASP A 17 -1.23 -7.22 9.54
N ASN A 18 -1.98 -7.59 8.50
CA ASN A 18 -1.76 -8.84 7.77
C ASN A 18 -0.38 -8.89 7.11
N ALA A 19 0.10 -7.78 6.52
CA ALA A 19 1.44 -7.71 5.94
C ALA A 19 2.52 -8.02 6.98
N LEU A 20 2.42 -7.44 8.18
CA LEU A 20 3.33 -7.70 9.30
C LEU A 20 3.27 -9.15 9.77
N PHE A 21 2.06 -9.67 10.01
CA PHE A 21 1.86 -11.05 10.46
C PHE A 21 2.44 -12.07 9.47
N LEU A 22 2.18 -11.88 8.18
CA LEU A 22 2.67 -12.77 7.11
C LEU A 22 4.18 -12.67 6.93
N TYR A 23 4.74 -11.47 7.11
CA TYR A 23 6.17 -11.25 7.09
C TYR A 23 6.88 -12.05 8.19
N ASP A 24 6.40 -11.93 9.44
CA ASP A 24 6.94 -12.67 10.59
C ASP A 24 6.74 -14.19 10.43
N GLY A 25 5.59 -14.60 9.88
CA GLY A 25 5.28 -15.99 9.52
C GLY A 25 6.05 -16.54 8.31
N ARG A 26 6.99 -15.78 7.74
CA ARG A 26 7.80 -16.14 6.56
C ARG A 26 6.95 -16.46 5.32
N ARG A 27 5.78 -15.85 5.20
CA ARG A 27 4.87 -15.92 4.05
C ARG A 27 5.07 -14.69 3.17
N TYR A 28 6.29 -14.54 2.68
CA TYR A 28 6.81 -13.32 2.06
C TYR A 28 6.05 -12.83 0.83
N SER A 29 5.65 -13.73 -0.08
CA SER A 29 4.85 -13.33 -1.25
C SER A 29 3.50 -12.73 -0.85
N MET A 30 2.87 -13.28 0.19
CA MET A 30 1.60 -12.78 0.70
C MET A 30 1.79 -11.50 1.52
N ALA A 31 2.89 -11.36 2.25
CA ALA A 31 3.24 -10.10 2.91
C ALA A 31 3.33 -8.96 1.88
N VAL A 32 4.05 -9.18 0.78
CA VAL A 32 4.17 -8.21 -0.34
C VAL A 32 2.82 -7.90 -0.98
N TYR A 33 1.95 -8.90 -1.15
CA TYR A 33 0.58 -8.69 -1.60
C TYR A 33 -0.19 -7.74 -0.66
N CYS A 34 -0.11 -7.99 0.65
CA CYS A 34 -0.78 -7.18 1.67
C CYS A 34 -0.19 -5.76 1.78
N CYS A 35 1.11 -5.58 1.55
CA CYS A 35 1.73 -4.26 1.48
C CYS A 35 1.07 -3.37 0.42
N HIS A 36 0.87 -3.92 -0.78
CA HIS A 36 0.17 -3.21 -1.85
C HIS A 36 -1.27 -2.89 -1.46
N GLN A 37 -2.01 -3.86 -0.91
CA GLN A 37 -3.40 -3.65 -0.49
C GLN A 37 -3.53 -2.56 0.59
N ALA A 38 -2.60 -2.51 1.55
CA ALA A 38 -2.57 -1.48 2.58
C ALA A 38 -2.35 -0.08 1.99
N LEU A 39 -1.41 0.06 1.05
CA LEU A 39 -1.17 1.34 0.37
C LEU A 39 -2.33 1.74 -0.55
N GLU A 40 -2.92 0.79 -1.28
CA GLU A 40 -4.06 1.05 -2.15
C GLU A 40 -5.24 1.63 -1.34
N THR A 41 -5.59 0.95 -0.26
CA THR A 41 -6.75 1.31 0.57
C THR A 41 -6.53 2.60 1.34
N VAL A 42 -5.33 2.87 1.86
CA VAL A 42 -5.03 4.15 2.53
C VAL A 42 -5.00 5.33 1.54
N LEU A 43 -4.52 5.13 0.30
CA LEU A 43 -4.60 6.16 -0.75
C LEU A 43 -6.06 6.41 -1.15
N LYS A 44 -6.90 5.37 -1.24
CA LYS A 44 -8.33 5.51 -1.50
C LYS A 44 -9.04 6.25 -0.38
N ALA A 45 -8.68 5.99 0.89
CA ALA A 45 -9.14 6.79 2.02
C ALA A 45 -8.77 8.27 1.85
N ALA A 46 -7.53 8.55 1.44
CA ALA A 46 -7.08 9.92 1.20
C ALA A 46 -7.83 10.63 0.07
N ILE A 47 -8.16 9.93 -1.01
CA ILE A 47 -9.02 10.47 -2.09
C ILE A 47 -10.38 10.87 -1.52
N VAL A 48 -11.06 9.95 -0.83
CA VAL A 48 -12.39 10.21 -0.24
C VAL A 48 -12.33 11.41 0.71
N GLU A 49 -11.38 11.42 1.64
CA GLU A 49 -11.26 12.46 2.66
C GLU A 49 -10.96 13.84 2.05
N ARG A 50 -10.05 13.91 1.08
CA ARG A 50 -9.55 15.18 0.55
C ARG A 50 -10.35 15.74 -0.63
N THR A 51 -10.99 14.89 -1.43
CA THR A 51 -11.64 15.35 -2.68
C THR A 51 -13.16 15.19 -2.69
N ASN A 52 -13.76 14.48 -1.72
CA ASN A 52 -15.18 14.09 -1.77
C ASN A 52 -15.54 13.24 -3.00
N GLN A 53 -14.56 12.60 -3.65
CA GLN A 53 -14.81 11.75 -4.82
C GLN A 53 -14.75 10.27 -4.45
N THR A 54 -15.53 9.47 -5.17
CA THR A 54 -15.40 8.01 -5.12
C THR A 54 -14.05 7.60 -5.72
N PRO A 55 -13.23 6.82 -5.00
CA PRO A 55 -11.94 6.39 -5.50
C PRO A 55 -12.12 5.46 -6.72
N PRO A 56 -11.28 5.60 -7.76
CA PRO A 56 -11.38 4.73 -8.93
C PRO A 56 -11.03 3.28 -8.60
N LYS A 57 -11.64 2.35 -9.34
CA LYS A 57 -11.36 0.91 -9.23
C LYS A 57 -10.10 0.53 -10.03
N ILE A 58 -8.96 1.07 -9.60
CA ILE A 58 -7.63 0.76 -10.16
C ILE A 58 -6.69 0.32 -9.03
N HIS A 59 -5.59 -0.32 -9.42
CA HIS A 59 -4.58 -0.87 -8.51
C HIS A 59 -3.21 -0.20 -8.61
N ASN A 60 -3.03 0.72 -9.56
CA ASN A 60 -1.75 1.43 -9.73
C ASN A 60 -1.61 2.49 -8.64
N LEU A 61 -0.69 2.27 -7.71
CA LEU A 61 -0.52 3.12 -6.54
C LEU A 61 -0.06 4.53 -6.91
N ASP A 62 0.81 4.68 -7.92
CA ASP A 62 1.29 5.98 -8.37
C ASP A 62 0.17 6.81 -9.02
N ALA A 63 -0.74 6.14 -9.73
CA ALA A 63 -1.92 6.77 -10.31
C ALA A 63 -2.95 7.16 -9.24
N LEU A 64 -3.09 6.36 -8.17
CA LEU A 64 -3.92 6.71 -7.01
C LEU A 64 -3.32 7.89 -6.24
N ALA A 65 -2.01 7.90 -6.00
CA ALA A 65 -1.29 8.99 -5.34
C ALA A 65 -1.53 10.33 -6.06
N LYS A 66 -1.41 10.35 -7.40
CA LYS A 66 -1.70 11.54 -8.25
C LYS A 66 -3.16 12.02 -8.18
N LYS A 67 -4.09 11.18 -7.73
CA LYS A 67 -5.51 11.53 -7.57
C LYS A 67 -5.85 12.02 -6.17
N THR A 68 -4.94 11.89 -5.22
CA THR A 68 -5.05 12.58 -3.94
C THR A 68 -4.71 14.06 -4.11
N THR A 69 -4.97 14.87 -3.09
CA THR A 69 -4.43 16.24 -3.00
C THR A 69 -3.13 16.30 -2.18
N LEU A 70 -2.55 15.15 -1.83
CA LEU A 70 -1.36 15.07 -1.01
C LEU A 70 -0.11 15.32 -1.86
N LEU A 71 0.89 15.98 -1.28
CA LEU A 71 2.17 16.25 -1.93
C LEU A 71 3.20 15.24 -1.43
N PHE A 72 3.43 14.21 -2.24
CA PHE A 72 4.43 13.17 -1.94
C PHE A 72 5.83 13.60 -2.39
N PRO A 73 6.88 13.08 -1.74
CA PRO A 73 8.23 13.08 -2.30
C PRO A 73 8.26 12.51 -3.73
N ASN A 74 9.08 13.09 -4.61
CA ASN A 74 9.08 12.72 -6.03
C ASN A 74 9.54 11.28 -6.27
N ASP A 75 10.48 10.80 -5.46
CA ASP A 75 10.99 9.42 -5.47
C ASP A 75 9.90 8.39 -5.13
N TRP A 76 8.92 8.75 -4.29
CA TRP A 76 7.85 7.83 -3.88
C TRP A 76 6.96 7.37 -5.03
N TYR A 77 6.83 8.14 -6.11
CA TYR A 77 6.06 7.69 -7.27
C TYR A 77 6.68 6.45 -7.92
N GLU A 78 8.01 6.32 -7.93
CA GLU A 78 8.67 5.11 -8.42
C GLU A 78 8.51 3.96 -7.41
N ASN A 79 8.55 4.24 -6.10
CA ASN A 79 8.28 3.23 -5.08
C ASN A 79 6.86 2.66 -5.21
N PHE A 80 5.86 3.53 -5.38
CA PHE A 80 4.47 3.12 -5.64
C PHE A 80 4.36 2.25 -6.90
N ALA A 81 5.06 2.62 -7.97
CA ALA A 81 5.08 1.84 -9.20
C ALA A 81 5.75 0.46 -8.99
N GLU A 82 6.88 0.38 -8.29
CA GLU A 82 7.56 -0.90 -8.01
C GLU A 82 6.71 -1.82 -7.12
N ILE A 83 6.08 -1.29 -6.06
CA ILE A 83 5.18 -2.08 -5.20
C ILE A 83 3.97 -2.59 -6.00
N THR A 84 3.44 -1.78 -6.92
CA THR A 84 2.42 -2.24 -7.87
C THR A 84 2.94 -3.39 -8.74
N ARG A 85 4.16 -3.29 -9.29
CA ARG A 85 4.79 -4.38 -10.07
C ARG A 85 4.93 -5.66 -9.22
N HIS A 86 5.33 -5.53 -7.96
CA HIS A 86 5.42 -6.66 -7.04
C HIS A 86 4.08 -7.34 -6.79
N PHE A 87 3.00 -6.56 -6.58
CA PHE A 87 1.63 -7.07 -6.45
C PHE A 87 1.19 -7.92 -7.65
N TRP A 88 1.54 -7.52 -8.87
CA TRP A 88 1.24 -8.34 -10.03
C TRP A 88 2.06 -9.63 -10.03
N ARG A 89 3.37 -9.52 -9.78
CA ARG A 89 4.34 -10.63 -9.79
C ARG A 89 4.05 -11.72 -8.75
N VAL A 90 3.67 -11.38 -7.52
CA VAL A 90 3.44 -12.39 -6.45
C VAL A 90 2.34 -13.41 -6.78
N ARG A 91 1.49 -13.12 -7.78
CA ARG A 91 0.41 -14.01 -8.24
C ARG A 91 0.85 -14.99 -9.32
N TYR A 92 2.06 -14.86 -9.86
CA TYR A 92 2.60 -15.77 -10.87
C TYR A 92 3.59 -16.76 -10.23
N PRO A 93 3.44 -18.08 -10.47
CA PRO A 93 4.24 -19.10 -9.78
C PRO A 93 5.76 -18.96 -9.95
N ASP A 94 6.22 -18.51 -11.12
CA ASP A 94 7.63 -18.25 -11.41
C ASP A 94 8.19 -17.16 -10.48
N PHE A 95 7.53 -16.01 -10.39
CA PHE A 95 7.99 -14.95 -9.49
C PHE A 95 7.84 -15.34 -8.01
N GLN A 96 6.71 -15.94 -7.65
CA GLN A 96 6.44 -16.39 -6.28
C GLN A 96 7.51 -17.38 -5.79
N GLN A 97 7.91 -18.31 -6.65
CA GLN A 97 8.89 -19.34 -6.30
C GLN A 97 10.33 -18.85 -6.36
N TYR A 98 10.70 -17.73 -7.00
CA TYR A 98 12.13 -17.37 -7.14
C TYR A 98 12.50 -16.01 -6.54
N VAL A 99 11.55 -15.09 -6.44
CA VAL A 99 11.81 -13.71 -6.02
C VAL A 99 11.51 -13.49 -4.55
N TYR A 100 10.38 -13.93 -4.02
CA TYR A 100 9.94 -13.58 -2.66
C TYR A 100 10.24 -14.70 -1.66
N LYS A 101 11.50 -15.16 -1.61
CA LYS A 101 11.92 -16.35 -0.85
C LYS A 101 12.61 -16.07 0.48
N SER A 102 13.11 -14.86 0.67
CA SER A 102 13.87 -14.50 1.87
C SER A 102 13.46 -13.13 2.37
N LYS A 103 13.74 -12.91 3.65
CA LYS A 103 13.47 -11.66 4.35
C LYS A 103 14.17 -10.48 3.65
N GLU A 104 15.45 -10.66 3.31
CA GLU A 104 16.30 -9.62 2.71
C GLU A 104 15.74 -9.13 1.37
N LYS A 105 15.10 -10.02 0.60
CA LYS A 105 14.49 -9.64 -0.69
C LYS A 105 13.21 -8.82 -0.55
N ILE A 106 12.53 -8.90 0.59
CA ILE A 106 11.26 -8.22 0.80
C ILE A 106 11.36 -7.05 1.79
N ASP A 107 12.44 -6.98 2.57
CA ASP A 107 12.72 -5.88 3.50
C ASP A 107 12.52 -4.50 2.86
N PRO A 108 13.03 -4.23 1.64
CA PRO A 108 12.82 -2.92 1.01
C PRO A 108 11.33 -2.60 0.80
N THR A 109 10.53 -3.59 0.40
CA THR A 109 9.07 -3.40 0.22
C THR A 109 8.37 -3.15 1.56
N MET A 110 8.77 -3.85 2.61
CA MET A 110 8.18 -3.68 3.95
C MET A 110 8.50 -2.30 4.53
N GLU A 111 9.76 -1.87 4.44
CA GLU A 111 10.23 -0.57 4.93
C GLU A 111 9.53 0.58 4.21
N GLN A 112 9.53 0.55 2.87
CA GLN A 112 8.84 1.53 2.03
C GLN A 112 7.35 1.59 2.32
N THR A 113 6.71 0.42 2.48
CA THR A 113 5.28 0.35 2.81
C THR A 113 4.99 0.97 4.16
N LYS A 114 5.79 0.65 5.19
CA LYS A 114 5.63 1.23 6.53
C LYS A 114 5.75 2.74 6.50
N GLU A 115 6.80 3.26 5.86
CA GLU A 115 7.03 4.70 5.76
C GLU A 115 5.87 5.42 5.07
N MET A 116 5.50 4.97 3.87
CA MET A 116 4.42 5.58 3.10
C MET A 116 3.06 5.48 3.80
N TYR A 117 2.73 4.30 4.35
CA TYR A 117 1.47 4.07 5.06
C TYR A 117 1.34 5.00 6.26
N GLN A 118 2.38 5.05 7.11
CA GLN A 118 2.39 5.90 8.30
C GLN A 118 2.30 7.37 7.92
N TRP A 119 3.07 7.80 6.92
CA TRP A 119 3.04 9.17 6.45
C TRP A 119 1.64 9.57 5.95
N ILE A 120 0.98 8.75 5.12
CA ILE A 120 -0.37 9.04 4.64
C ILE A 120 -1.34 9.18 5.81
N LEU A 121 -1.26 8.30 6.82
CA LEU A 121 -2.08 8.42 8.03
C LEU A 121 -1.83 9.75 8.78
N THR A 122 -0.56 10.17 8.91
CA THR A 122 -0.27 11.47 9.55
C THR A 122 -0.90 12.63 8.78
N GLN A 123 -0.85 12.59 7.44
CA GLN A 123 -1.47 13.62 6.62
C GLN A 123 -3.00 13.63 6.78
N LEU A 124 -3.65 12.48 7.03
CA LEU A 124 -5.10 12.43 7.25
C LEU A 124 -5.52 12.89 8.64
N ASN A 125 -4.63 12.81 9.64
CA ASN A 125 -4.90 13.20 11.02
C ASN A 125 -4.56 14.66 11.35
N GLN A 126 -3.78 15.35 10.52
CA GLN A 126 -3.42 16.78 10.71
C GLN A 126 -4.56 17.73 10.29
N GLN A 127 -5.79 17.44 10.70
CA GLN A 127 -6.99 18.21 10.34
C GLN A 127 -7.56 18.95 11.55
#